data_AF-A0A947XTJ5-F1
#
_entry.id   AF-A0A947XTJ5-F1
#
_cell.length_a   1.000
_cell.length_b   1.000
_cell.length_c   1.000
_cell.angle_alpha   90.00
_cell.angle_beta   90.00
_cell.angle_gamma   90.00
#
_symmetry.space_group_name_H-M   'P 1'
#
loop_
_entity.id
_entity.type
_entity.pdbx_description
1 polymer ?
#
loop_
_entity_poly.entity_id
_entity_poly.type
_entity_poly.pdbx_seq_one_letter_code
_entity_poly.pdbx_strand_id
1 'polypeptide(L)' 'MVDSETAGKMLGSISKSTVEKLTRERATTGFPPIRKISAKCTGYLVSELEAWAAARPVSDLLPPANTGRRNQGDGQP' A
#
# COMPACT_ATOMS: atom_id res chain seq x y z
N MET A 1 -12.86 8.16 -9.12
CA MET A 1 -11.38 8.36 -9.13
C MET A 1 -10.96 8.87 -7.77
N VAL A 2 -9.74 8.54 -7.32
CA VAL A 2 -9.24 8.87 -5.98
C VAL A 2 -7.89 9.59 -6.05
N ASP A 3 -7.60 10.44 -5.06
CA ASP A 3 -6.31 11.13 -4.98
C ASP A 3 -5.19 10.19 -4.44
N SER A 4 -3.94 10.66 -4.44
CA SER A 4 -2.78 9.89 -3.96
C SER A 4 -2.87 9.46 -2.49
N GLU A 5 -3.42 10.30 -1.60
CA GLU A 5 -3.60 9.94 -0.20
C GLU A 5 -4.64 8.83 -0.05
N THR A 6 -5.79 8.99 -0.69
CA THR A 6 -6.85 7.98 -0.66
C THR A 6 -6.40 6.66 -1.30
N ALA A 7 -5.64 6.72 -2.40
CA ALA A 7 -5.03 5.55 -3.03
C ALA A 7 -4.08 4.81 -2.07
N GLY A 8 -3.26 5.53 -1.30
CA GLY A 8 -2.36 4.92 -0.32
C GLY A 8 -3.09 4.18 0.79
N LYS A 9 -4.20 4.73 1.27
CA LYS A 9 -5.08 4.07 2.25
C LYS A 9 -5.68 2.77 1.68
N MET A 10 -6.12 2.78 0.42
CA MET A 10 -6.70 1.58 -0.22
C MET A 10 -5.67 0.47 -0.49
N LEU A 11 -4.41 0.82 -0.78
CA LEU A 11 -3.36 -0.14 -1.13
C LEU A 11 -2.64 -0.76 0.09
N GLY A 12 -3.30 -0.81 1.25
CA GLY A 12 -2.71 -1.37 2.48
C GLY A 12 -1.93 -0.35 3.31
N SER A 13 -2.46 0.86 3.44
CA SER A 13 -1.94 1.91 4.34
C SER A 13 -0.51 2.37 4.02
N ILE A 14 -0.17 2.46 2.74
CA ILE A 14 1.11 3.08 2.33
C ILE A 14 0.99 4.60 2.32
N SER A 15 2.09 5.30 2.60
CA SER A 15 2.15 6.75 2.63
C SER A 15 1.92 7.37 1.24
N LYS A 16 1.35 8.58 1.20
CA LYS A 16 1.20 9.38 -0.03
C LYS A 16 2.50 9.50 -0.83
N SER A 17 3.62 9.77 -0.15
CA SER A 17 4.94 9.88 -0.79
C SER A 17 5.36 8.60 -1.50
N THR A 18 4.98 7.44 -0.97
CA THR A 18 5.23 6.13 -1.60
C THR A 18 4.41 5.99 -2.87
N VAL A 19 3.12 6.37 -2.84
CA VAL A 19 2.27 6.38 -4.03
C VAL A 19 2.84 7.29 -5.11
N GLU A 20 3.26 8.51 -4.75
CA GLU A 20 3.86 9.44 -5.70
C GLU A 20 5.18 8.91 -6.29
N LYS A 21 5.98 8.20 -5.49
CA LYS A 21 7.19 7.53 -5.95
C LYS A 21 6.87 6.43 -6.95
N LEU A 22 5.91 5.55 -6.63
CA LEU A 22 5.44 4.48 -7.53
C LEU A 22 4.91 5.04 -8.86
N THR A 23 4.20 6.17 -8.83
CA THR A 23 3.72 6.84 -10.04
C THR A 23 4.86 7.34 -10.92
N ARG A 24 5.95 7.85 -10.34
CA ARG A 24 7.17 8.24 -11.09
C ARG A 24 7.88 7.02 -11.66
N GLU A 25 7.94 5.95 -10.88
CA GLU A 25 8.58 4.67 -11.22
C GLU A 25 7.63 3.70 -11.95
N ARG A 26 6.52 4.18 -12.52
CA ARG A 26 5.49 3.29 -13.08
C ARG A 26 6.00 2.40 -14.20
N ALA A 27 7.03 2.84 -14.93
CA ALA A 27 7.63 2.08 -16.03
C ALA A 27 8.30 0.78 -15.55
N THR A 28 8.80 0.75 -14.31
CA THR A 28 9.43 -0.44 -13.72
C THR A 28 8.47 -1.21 -12.82
N THR A 29 7.55 -0.53 -12.15
CA THR A 29 6.65 -1.12 -11.15
C THR A 29 5.27 -1.52 -11.69
N GLY A 30 4.96 -1.13 -12.93
CA GLY A 30 3.65 -1.32 -13.54
C GLY A 30 2.52 -0.57 -12.82
N PHE A 31 2.84 0.48 -12.05
CA PHE A 31 1.86 1.20 -11.25
C PHE A 31 0.80 1.88 -12.12
N PRO A 32 -0.48 1.94 -11.69
CA PRO A 32 -1.55 2.54 -12.48
C PRO A 32 -1.28 4.00 -12.85
N PRO A 33 -1.62 4.42 -14.09
CA PRO A 33 -1.40 5.79 -14.53
C PRO A 33 -2.36 6.75 -13.81
N ILE A 34 -1.84 7.94 -13.46
CA ILE A 34 -2.67 9.02 -12.95
C ILE A 34 -3.44 9.68 -14.10
N ARG A 35 -4.75 9.89 -13.89
CA ARG A 35 -5.67 10.43 -14.89
C ARG A 35 -6.02 11.88 -14.54
N LYS A 36 -6.20 12.71 -15.57
CA LYS A 36 -6.63 14.10 -15.40
C LYS A 36 -8.14 14.13 -15.19
N ILE A 37 -8.59 14.70 -14.07
CA ILE A 37 -10.01 14.91 -13.75
C ILE A 37 -10.44 16.31 -14.19
N SER A 38 -9.57 17.30 -13.96
CA SER A 38 -9.77 18.69 -14.36
C SER A 38 -8.43 19.39 -14.57
N ALA A 39 -8.42 20.68 -14.90
CA ALA A 39 -7.21 21.47 -15.16
C ALA A 39 -6.19 21.41 -14.00
N LYS A 40 -6.67 21.34 -12.75
CA LYS A 40 -5.85 21.31 -11.53
C LYS A 40 -6.03 20.05 -10.68
N CYS A 41 -6.81 19.08 -11.16
CA CYS A 41 -7.14 17.88 -10.40
C CYS A 41 -6.75 16.63 -11.19
N THR A 42 -6.07 15.72 -10.51
CA THR A 42 -5.65 14.42 -11.04
C THR A 42 -6.01 13.34 -10.03
N GLY A 43 -6.18 12.11 -10.49
CA GLY A 43 -6.49 10.98 -9.62
C GLY A 43 -6.37 9.64 -10.33
N TYR A 44 -6.43 8.58 -9.54
CA TYR A 44 -6.31 7.20 -10.00
C TYR A 44 -7.69 6.56 -10.17
N LEU A 45 -7.80 5.63 -11.09
CA LEU A 45 -8.99 4.82 -11.25
C LEU A 45 -8.97 3.69 -10.22
N VAL A 46 -10.04 3.55 -9.45
CA VAL A 46 -10.11 2.60 -8.33
C VAL A 46 -9.91 1.16 -8.83
N SER A 47 -10.60 0.77 -9.90
CA SER A 47 -10.48 -0.57 -10.48
C SER A 47 -9.07 -0.91 -10.98
N GLU A 48 -8.27 0.08 -11.43
CA GLU A 48 -6.87 -0.16 -11.81
C GLU A 48 -5.98 -0.36 -10.59
N LEU A 49 -6.22 0.40 -9.50
CA LEU A 49 -5.53 0.22 -8.23
C LEU A 49 -5.84 -1.17 -7.64
N GLU A 50 -7.10 -1.58 -7.67
CA GLU A 50 -7.54 -2.89 -7.19
C GLU A 50 -6.94 -4.01 -8.03
N ALA A 51 -6.99 -3.90 -9.36
CA ALA A 51 -6.39 -4.89 -10.25
C ALA A 51 -4.87 -5.00 -10.05
N TRP A 52 -4.19 -3.86 -9.89
CA TRP A 52 -2.76 -3.84 -9.61
C TRP A 52 -2.43 -4.48 -8.25
N ALA A 53 -3.23 -4.19 -7.21
CA ALA A 53 -3.05 -4.77 -5.88
C ALA A 53 -3.31 -6.29 -5.88
N ALA A 54 -4.37 -6.73 -6.57
CA ALA A 54 -4.74 -8.14 -6.67
C ALA A 54 -3.72 -8.96 -7.48
N ALA A 55 -3.05 -8.34 -8.46
CA ALA A 55 -1.99 -8.98 -9.22
C ALA A 55 -0.68 -9.15 -8.44
N ARG A 56 -0.54 -8.52 -7.26
CA ARG A 56 0.69 -8.66 -6.47
C ARG A 56 0.79 -10.04 -5.83
N PRO A 57 2.00 -10.61 -5.78
CA PRO A 57 2.21 -11.87 -5.10
C PRO A 57 1.87 -11.74 -3.62
N VAL A 58 1.28 -12.80 -3.05
CA VAL A 58 1.03 -12.90 -1.62
C VAL A 58 2.38 -12.83 -0.89
N SER A 59 2.45 -11.98 0.13
CA SER A 59 3.67 -11.80 0.91
C SER A 59 3.95 -13.07 1.73
N ASP A 60 5.13 -13.64 1.55
CA ASP A 60 5.67 -14.71 2.40
C ASP A 60 6.37 -14.16 3.67
N LEU A 61 6.31 -12.83 3.88
CA LEU A 61 6.83 -12.19 5.10
C LEU A 61 5.93 -12.52 6.30
N LEU A 62 6.01 -13.78 6.76
CA LEU A 62 5.42 -14.20 8.01
C LEU A 62 6.12 -13.44 9.14
N PRO A 63 5.37 -13.00 10.17
CA PRO A 63 5.99 -12.50 11.37
C PRO A 63 6.94 -13.58 11.91
N PRO A 64 8.16 -13.21 12.37
CA PRO A 64 9.09 -14.20 12.89
C PRO A 64 8.42 -15.01 14.02
N ALA A 65 8.68 -16.32 14.05
CA ALA A 65 7.99 -17.29 14.93
C ALA A 65 8.03 -16.93 16.43
N ASN A 66 8.97 -16.08 16.86
CA ASN A 66 9.19 -15.71 18.26
C ASN A 66 8.50 -14.39 18.68
N THR A 67 7.50 -13.88 17.94
CA THR A 67 6.80 -12.63 18.30
C THR A 67 5.81 -12.80 19.48
N GLY A 68 5.75 -13.98 20.10
CA GLY A 68 5.12 -14.18 21.40
C GLY A 68 6.07 -13.79 22.54
N ARG A 69 6.08 -12.50 22.92
CA ARG A 69 6.76 -12.05 24.14
C ARG A 69 6.09 -12.70 25.35
N ARG A 70 6.62 -13.83 25.83
CA ARG A 70 6.31 -14.32 27.18
C ARG A 70 6.94 -13.33 28.14
N ASN A 71 6.11 -12.49 28.75
CA ASN A 71 6.52 -11.69 29.90
C ASN A 71 6.67 -12.68 31.07
N GLN A 72 7.82 -13.36 31.14
CA GLN A 72 8.16 -14.18 32.30
C GLN A 72 8.69 -13.24 33.39
N GLY A 73 7.76 -12.75 34.19
CA GLY A 73 8.02 -11.99 35.39
C GLY A 73 6.69 -11.73 36.08
N ASP A 74 6.31 -12.62 36.99
CA ASP A 74 6.17 -12.31 38.43
C ASP A 74 5.66 -13.57 39.15
N GLY A 75 6.15 -13.82 40.36
CA GLY A 75 6.08 -15.13 41.00
C GLY A 75 4.80 -15.51 41.74
N GLN A 76 4.84 -16.76 42.21
CA GLN A 76 4.20 -17.32 43.42
C GLN A 76 2.70 -17.71 43.31
N PRO A 77 2.15 -18.69 44.07
CA PRO A 77 2.65 -19.49 45.23
C PRO A 77 3.69 -20.57 44.94
#